data_AF-A0A650CEG7-F1
#
_entry.id   AF-A0A650CEG7-F1
#
_cell.length_a   1.000
_cell.length_b   1.000
_cell.length_c   1.000
_cell.angle_alpha   90.00
_cell.angle_beta   90.00
_cell.angle_gamma   90.00
#
_symmetry.space_group_name_H-M   'P 1'
#
loop_
_entity.id
_entity.type
_entity.pdbx_description
1 polymer ?
#
loop_
_entity_poly.entity_id
_entity_poly.type
_entity_poly.pdbx_seq_one_letter_code
_entity_poly.pdbx_strand_id
1 'polypeptide(L)'
;MSIELKQLVIPSVTVEVTKDHVYGFIPKIFSEVIEKGRKYYVYAKVGDSIIPIGFKTFYSVNKNGTLAIGLPKNLLDWSQVKKITLIVQLS
;
A
#
# COMPACT_ATOMS: atom_id res chain seq x y z
N MET A 1 20.69 -18.26 11.10
CA MET A 1 20.66 -17.07 10.23
C MET A 1 19.44 -16.25 10.62
N SER A 2 19.63 -15.06 11.19
CA SER A 2 18.52 -14.14 11.44
C SER A 2 18.29 -13.35 10.16
N ILE A 3 17.14 -13.55 9.52
CA ILE A 3 16.72 -12.73 8.39
C ILE A 3 16.28 -11.39 8.99
N GLU A 4 17.07 -10.33 8.79
CA GLU A 4 16.59 -8.97 9.02
C GLU A 4 15.50 -8.66 7.99
N LEU A 5 14.24 -8.86 8.37
CA LEU A 5 13.10 -8.40 7.60
C LEU A 5 13.09 -6.86 7.63
N LYS A 6 13.63 -6.23 6.59
CA LYS A 6 13.53 -4.79 6.42
C LYS A 6 12.08 -4.42 6.14
N GLN A 7 11.56 -3.43 6.86
CA GLN A 7 10.20 -2.95 6.68
C GLN A 7 10.22 -1.48 6.25
N LEU A 8 9.39 -1.15 5.26
CA LEU A 8 9.12 0.23 4.87
C LEU A 8 7.72 0.62 5.35
N VAL A 9 7.65 1.65 6.19
CA VAL A 9 6.39 2.23 6.64
C VAL A 9 6.06 3.45 5.78
N ILE A 10 4.90 3.41 5.13
CA ILE A 10 4.41 4.44 4.22
C ILE A 10 3.18 5.08 4.85
N PRO A 11 3.33 6.19 5.58
CA PRO A 11 2.21 6.90 6.17
C PRO A 11 1.37 7.61 5.10
N SER A 12 0.14 7.97 5.46
CA SER A 12 -0.74 8.85 4.68
C SER A 12 -1.01 8.38 3.25
N VAL A 13 -1.14 7.07 3.04
CA VAL A 13 -1.61 6.51 1.77
C VAL A 13 -3.08 6.87 1.60
N THR A 14 -3.40 7.63 0.56
CA THR A 14 -4.78 8.04 0.26
C THR A 14 -5.54 6.87 -0.34
N VAL A 15 -6.71 6.57 0.22
CA VAL A 15 -7.57 5.51 -0.30
C VAL A 15 -8.63 6.13 -1.20
N GLU A 16 -8.80 5.54 -2.38
CA GLU A 16 -9.86 5.88 -3.32
C GLU A 16 -10.67 4.64 -3.65
N VAL A 17 -11.99 4.78 -3.54
CA VAL A 17 -12.95 3.72 -3.89
C VAL A 17 -13.60 4.10 -5.21
N THR A 18 -13.43 3.25 -6.21
CA THR A 18 -14.17 3.29 -7.46
C THR A 18 -15.22 2.19 -7.47
N LYS A 19 -16.13 2.21 -8.46
CA LYS A 19 -17.15 1.17 -8.61
C LYS A 19 -16.54 -0.24 -8.61
N ASP A 20 -15.42 -0.41 -9.31
CA ASP A 20 -14.83 -1.73 -9.58
C ASP A 20 -13.58 -2.03 -8.75
N HIS A 21 -12.93 -1.03 -8.15
CA HIS A 21 -11.65 -1.22 -7.45
C HIS A 21 -11.47 -0.28 -6.25
N VAL A 22 -10.58 -0.68 -5.33
CA VAL A 22 -10.08 0.18 -4.26
C VAL A 22 -8.58 0.36 -4.44
N TYR A 23 -8.12 1.59 -4.41
CA TYR A 23 -6.73 1.95 -4.64
C TYR A 23 -6.15 2.69 -3.44
N GLY A 24 -4.91 2.38 -3.10
CA GLY A 24 -4.08 3.19 -2.21
C GLY A 24 -3.06 3.97 -3.01
N PHE A 25 -3.11 5.30 -2.98
CA PHE A 25 -2.14 6.18 -3.63
C PHE A 25 -1.01 6.52 -2.68
N ILE A 26 0.21 6.25 -3.15
CA ILE A 26 1.43 6.35 -2.36
C ILE A 26 1.99 7.78 -2.45
N PRO A 27 2.40 8.39 -1.32
CA PRO A 27 3.07 9.68 -1.35
C PRO A 27 4.36 9.62 -2.18
N LYS A 28 4.59 10.67 -2.98
CA LYS A 28 5.68 10.72 -3.96
C LYS A 28 7.06 10.41 -3.39
N ILE A 29 7.34 10.81 -2.15
CA ILE A 29 8.63 10.56 -1.48
C ILE A 29 8.96 9.07 -1.36
N PHE A 30 7.95 8.19 -1.31
CA PHE A 30 8.14 6.74 -1.23
C PHE A 30 8.17 6.07 -2.60
N SER A 31 7.78 6.78 -3.66
CA SER A 31 7.80 6.25 -5.03
C SER A 31 9.20 5.91 -5.54
N GLU A 32 10.25 6.51 -4.95
CA GLU A 32 11.64 6.26 -5.30
C GLU A 32 12.23 5.07 -4.53
N VAL A 33 11.65 4.73 -3.38
CA VAL A 33 12.11 3.64 -2.51
C VAL A 33 11.48 2.31 -2.94
N ILE A 34 10.24 2.34 -3.40
CA ILE A 34 9.50 1.14 -3.80
C ILE A 34 9.82 0.78 -5.25
N GLU A 35 10.38 -0.39 -5.46
CA GLU A 35 10.58 -0.92 -6.81
C GLU A 35 9.23 -1.27 -7.46
N LYS A 36 8.93 -0.59 -8.57
CA LYS A 36 7.73 -0.83 -9.39
C LYS A 36 7.74 -2.25 -9.95
N GLY A 37 6.59 -2.91 -10.01
CA GLY A 37 6.51 -4.27 -10.57
C GLY A 37 6.95 -5.39 -9.62
N ARG A 38 7.78 -5.09 -8.61
CA ARG A 38 8.16 -6.07 -7.58
C ARG A 38 6.99 -6.38 -6.65
N LYS A 39 6.89 -7.65 -6.27
CA LYS A 39 5.86 -8.16 -5.36
C LYS A 39 6.38 -8.07 -3.92
N TYR A 40 5.60 -7.46 -3.04
CA TYR A 40 5.91 -7.32 -1.62
C TYR A 40 4.76 -7.87 -0.79
N TYR A 41 5.05 -8.32 0.43
CA TYR A 41 4.00 -8.60 1.39
C TYR A 41 3.63 -7.30 2.12
N VAL A 42 2.34 -6.93 2.07
CA VAL A 42 1.86 -5.63 2.52
C VAL A 42 0.83 -5.81 3.64
N TYR A 43 0.90 -4.92 4.62
CA TYR A 43 -0.11 -4.74 5.66
C TYR A 43 -0.64 -3.31 5.59
N ALA A 44 -1.89 -3.12 5.99
CA ALA A 44 -2.48 -1.81 6.20
C ALA A 44 -2.71 -1.59 7.69
N LYS A 45 -2.28 -0.45 8.20
CA LYS A 45 -2.66 0.05 9.53
C LYS A 45 -3.78 1.08 9.37
N VAL A 46 -4.91 0.83 10.02
CA VAL A 46 -6.10 1.68 10.05
C VAL A 46 -6.50 1.88 11.51
N GLY A 47 -6.35 3.09 12.03
CA GLY A 47 -6.41 3.33 13.47
C GLY A 47 -5.35 2.50 14.20
N ASP A 48 -5.78 1.71 15.19
CA ASP A 48 -4.92 0.82 15.96
C ASP A 48 -4.81 -0.60 15.38
N SER A 49 -5.59 -0.91 14.34
CA SER A 49 -5.62 -2.24 13.73
C SER A 49 -4.58 -2.39 12.64
N ILE A 50 -3.84 -3.50 12.64
CA ILE A 50 -2.94 -3.92 11.56
C ILE A 50 -3.59 -5.10 10.83
N ILE A 51 -3.81 -4.94 9.53
CA ILE A 51 -4.57 -5.88 8.70
C ILE A 51 -3.67 -6.37 7.56
N PRO A 52 -3.49 -7.69 7.36
CA PRO A 52 -2.74 -8.20 6.24
C PRO A 52 -3.48 -7.93 4.92
N ILE A 53 -2.81 -7.22 4.00
CA ILE A 53 -3.29 -7.04 2.62
C ILE A 53 -2.86 -8.20 1.73
N GLY A 54 -1.73 -8.82 2.06
CA GLY A 54 -1.13 -9.93 1.33
C GLY A 54 -0.11 -9.47 0.29
N PHE A 55 0.25 -10.36 -0.63
CA PHE A 55 1.23 -10.04 -1.66
C PHE A 55 0.66 -9.09 -2.72
N LYS A 56 1.29 -7.94 -2.89
CA LYS A 56 0.88 -6.89 -3.82
C LYS A 56 2.06 -6.31 -4.58
N THR A 57 1.73 -5.73 -5.72
CA THR A 57 2.67 -5.00 -6.57
C THR A 57 2.23 -3.54 -6.63
N PHE A 58 3.21 -2.63 -6.65
CA PHE A 58 2.97 -1.21 -6.86
C PHE A 58 3.16 -0.88 -8.34
N TYR A 59 2.30 -0.02 -8.88
CA TYR A 59 2.33 0.40 -10.28
C TYR A 59 2.24 1.92 -10.39
N SER A 60 2.80 2.46 -11.47
CA SER A 60 2.76 3.90 -11.74
C SER A 60 1.41 4.28 -12.33
N VAL A 61 0.79 5.34 -11.81
CA VAL A 61 -0.47 5.87 -12.34
C VAL A 61 -0.27 7.05 -13.29
N ASN A 62 0.88 7.73 -13.24
CA ASN A 62 1.20 8.83 -14.13
C ASN A 62 2.71 8.95 -14.41
N LYS A 63 3.08 9.77 -15.39
CA LYS A 63 4.48 10.07 -15.75
C LYS A 63 5.27 10.78 -14.63
N ASN A 64 4.57 11.33 -13.64
CA ASN A 64 5.18 12.09 -12.53
C ASN A 64 5.64 11.19 -11.36
N GLY A 65 5.51 9.87 -11.51
CA GLY A 65 6.02 8.88 -10.57
C GLY A 65 5.09 8.57 -9.40
N THR A 66 3.83 9.00 -9.41
CA THR A 66 2.86 8.58 -8.40
C THR A 66 2.64 7.07 -8.50
N LEU A 67 2.80 6.35 -7.38
CA LEU A 67 2.50 4.93 -7.29
C LEU A 67 1.11 4.70 -6.72
N ALA A 68 0.49 3.59 -7.12
CA ALA A 68 -0.71 3.07 -6.51
C ALA A 68 -0.58 1.56 -6.22
N ILE A 69 -1.42 1.08 -5.31
CA ILE A 69 -1.58 -0.32 -4.96
C ILE A 69 -3.07 -0.67 -4.93
N GLY A 70 -3.43 -1.85 -5.44
CA GLY A 70 -4.80 -2.35 -5.34
C GLY A 70 -5.09 -2.94 -3.96
N LEU A 71 -6.11 -2.45 -3.28
CA LEU A 71 -6.55 -2.93 -1.97
C LEU A 71 -7.71 -3.93 -2.13
N PRO A 72 -7.82 -4.97 -1.27
CA PRO A 72 -8.86 -5.98 -1.39
C PRO A 72 -10.21 -5.42 -0.93
N LYS A 73 -11.19 -5.34 -1.84
CA LYS A 73 -12.52 -4.79 -1.57
C LYS A 73 -13.24 -5.40 -0.36
N ASN A 74 -13.12 -6.72 -0.20
CA ASN A 74 -13.90 -7.46 0.79
C ASN A 74 -13.24 -7.47 2.19
N LEU A 75 -12.11 -6.77 2.35
CA LEU A 75 -11.36 -6.80 3.61
C LEU A 75 -11.99 -5.91 4.69
N LEU A 76 -12.57 -4.78 4.28
CA LEU A 76 -13.26 -3.82 5.14
C LEU A 76 -14.12 -2.87 4.29
N ASP A 77 -14.98 -2.11 4.95
CA ASP A 77 -15.72 -1.02 4.28
C ASP A 77 -14.79 0.18 4.03
N TRP A 78 -14.15 0.17 2.87
CA TRP A 78 -13.23 1.23 2.44
C TRP A 78 -13.91 2.57 2.19
N SER A 79 -15.24 2.64 2.07
CA SER A 79 -15.95 3.90 1.83
C SER A 79 -15.78 4.89 3.00
N GLN A 80 -15.53 4.37 4.20
CA GLN A 80 -15.32 5.16 5.41
C GLN A 80 -13.84 5.49 5.69
N VAL A 81 -12.92 4.90 4.92
CA VAL A 81 -11.47 5.01 5.16
C VAL A 81 -10.81 5.82 4.06
N LYS A 82 -10.44 7.07 4.37
CA LYS A 82 -9.80 7.98 3.39
C LYS A 82 -8.27 7.91 3.37
N LYS A 83 -7.65 7.52 4.49
CA LYS A 83 -6.20 7.46 4.65
C LYS A 83 -5.81 6.26 5.50
N ILE A 84 -4.73 5.60 5.11
CA ILE A 84 -4.13 4.47 5.83
C ILE A 84 -2.62 4.62 5.92
N THR A 85 -1.99 3.80 6.73
CA THR A 85 -0.54 3.57 6.67
C THR A 85 -0.30 2.20 6.06
N LEU A 86 0.60 2.09 5.09
CA LEU A 86 1.04 0.78 4.60
C LEU A 86 2.35 0.38 5.27
N ILE A 87 2.48 -0.90 5.57
CA ILE A 87 3.72 -1.51 6.05
C ILE A 87 4.12 -2.53 5.00
N VAL A 88 5.25 -2.32 4.35
CA VAL A 88 5.75 -3.13 3.24
C VAL A 88 6.95 -3.91 3.72
N GLN A 89 6.87 -5.25 3.67
CA GLN A 89 8.02 -6.10 3.95
C GLN A 89 8.92 -6.15 2.73
N LEU A 90 10.14 -5.64 2.88
CA LEU A 90 11.21 -5.69 1.90
C LEU A 90 11.97 -7.00 2.11
N SER A 91 12.02 -7.84 1.08
CA SER A 91 12.81 -9.08 1.06
C SER A 91 14.24 -8.87 0.61
#